data_AF-A0AAW1HF50-F1
#
_entry.id   AF-A0AAW1HF50-F1
#
_cell.length_a   1.000
_cell.length_b   1.000
_cell.length_c   1.000
_cell.angle_alpha   90.00
_cell.angle_beta   90.00
_cell.angle_gamma   90.00
#
_symmetry.space_group_name_H-M   'P 1'
#
loop_
_entity.id
_entity.type
_entity.pdbx_description
1 polymer ?
#
loop_
_entity_poly.entity_id
_entity_poly.type
_entity_poly.pdbx_seq_one_letter_code
_entity_poly.pdbx_strand_id
1 'polypeptide(L)'
;RLKHEDYNILTSLIITLFPKENSLTYYTPPTKKSCSSNGRHIRAKGKLVDKAKNLLYISGEAKRKINSVPETLPFLYISGEAKRKINSVPETLPFYKIDCDDDIRNAIDWLKVRREPWNDVMIKWKLTYNYRNKDKSSTVDQFIKNWPILEDARAESLVDRYHKRKSVTKFI
;
A
#
# COMPACT_ATOMS: atom_id res chain seq x y z
N ARG A 1 3.52 15.95 12.16
CA ARG A 1 4.83 15.59 11.56
C ARG A 1 5.73 15.06 12.66
N LEU A 2 6.40 13.92 12.45
CA LEU A 2 7.34 13.35 13.44
C LEU A 2 8.52 14.30 13.72
N LYS A 3 8.84 14.47 14.99
CA LYS A 3 10.02 15.19 15.50
C LYS A 3 11.22 14.27 15.61
N HIS A 4 12.39 14.84 15.91
CA HIS A 4 13.61 14.05 16.07
C HIS A 4 13.53 13.08 17.26
N GLU A 5 12.85 13.47 18.35
CA GLU A 5 12.69 12.60 19.51
C GLU A 5 11.90 11.34 19.15
N ASP A 6 10.84 11.49 18.36
CA ASP A 6 10.00 10.38 17.90
C ASP A 6 10.80 9.33 17.12
N TYR A 7 11.71 9.77 16.24
CA TYR A 7 12.56 8.86 15.48
C TYR A 7 13.56 8.11 16.37
N ASN A 8 14.08 8.77 17.41
CA ASN A 8 14.98 8.11 18.37
C ASN A 8 14.22 7.06 19.17
N ILE A 9 13.00 7.35 19.64
CA ILE A 9 12.15 6.40 20.37
C ILE A 9 11.86 5.17 19.50
N LEU A 10 11.41 5.37 18.26
CA LEU A 10 11.13 4.28 17.33
C LEU A 10 12.38 3.45 17.02
N THR A 11 13.54 4.09 16.85
CA THR A 11 14.80 3.40 16.60
C THR A 11 15.21 2.55 17.81
N SER A 12 15.08 3.07 19.03
CA SER A 12 15.33 2.32 20.26
C SER A 12 14.40 1.10 20.37
N LEU A 13 13.11 1.26 20.10
CA LEU A 13 12.15 0.15 20.11
C LEU A 13 12.52 -0.94 19.09
N ILE A 14 12.93 -0.55 17.87
CA ILE A 14 13.37 -1.49 16.84
C ILE A 14 14.59 -2.28 17.31
N ILE A 15 15.58 -1.64 17.92
CA ILE A 15 16.78 -2.33 18.43
C ILE A 15 16.44 -3.25 19.60
N THR A 16 15.53 -2.83 20.49
CA THR A 16 15.07 -3.69 21.58
C THR A 16 14.42 -4.97 21.05
N LEU A 17 13.61 -4.86 19.98
CA LEU A 17 12.98 -6.03 19.34
C LEU A 17 13.94 -6.83 18.47
N PHE A 18 14.92 -6.17 17.84
CA PHE A 18 15.88 -6.75 16.91
C PHE A 18 17.31 -6.31 17.26
N PRO A 19 17.96 -6.91 18.28
CA PRO A 19 19.25 -6.42 18.79
C PRO A 19 20.42 -6.47 17.80
N LYS A 20 20.28 -7.25 16.71
CA LYS A 20 21.30 -7.35 15.64
C LYS A 20 21.23 -6.20 14.64
N GLU A 21 20.18 -5.41 14.66
CA GLU A 21 19.97 -4.28 13.75
C GLU A 21 20.75 -3.04 14.19
N ASN A 22 21.17 -2.21 13.22
CA ASN A 22 21.94 -0.99 13.49
C ASN A 22 21.04 0.25 13.57
N SER A 23 21.10 1.00 14.67
CA SER A 23 20.36 2.26 14.89
C SER A 23 20.45 3.25 13.72
N LEU A 24 21.66 3.45 13.20
CA LEU A 24 21.96 4.44 12.16
C LEU A 24 21.26 4.13 10.83
N THR A 25 20.87 2.87 10.62
CA THR A 25 20.10 2.44 9.44
C THR A 25 18.68 3.01 9.46
N TYR A 26 18.11 3.17 10.65
CA TYR A 26 16.73 3.64 10.83
C TYR A 26 16.66 5.16 10.93
N TYR A 27 17.59 5.77 11.66
CA TYR A 27 17.62 7.21 11.83
C TYR A 27 19.04 7.74 12.00
N THR A 28 19.37 8.76 11.21
CA THR A 28 20.54 9.62 11.43
C THR A 28 20.05 11.07 11.55
N PRO A 29 20.37 11.77 12.66
CA PRO A 29 19.92 13.14 12.88
C PRO A 29 20.54 14.11 11.85
N PRO A 30 19.91 15.26 11.61
CA PRO A 30 20.45 16.27 10.71
C PRO A 30 21.75 16.85 11.27
N THR A 31 22.72 17.06 10.39
CA THR A 31 24.03 17.64 10.76
C THR A 31 24.09 19.09 10.31
N LYS A 32 24.38 19.99 11.26
CA LYS A 32 24.58 21.42 10.97
C LYS A 32 25.84 21.63 10.12
N LYS A 33 25.88 22.74 9.37
CA LYS A 33 27.00 23.10 8.49
C LYS A 33 28.35 23.10 9.21
N SER A 34 28.37 23.58 10.46
CA SER A 34 29.55 23.67 11.33
C SER A 34 30.15 22.31 11.71
N CYS A 35 29.35 21.24 11.69
CA CYS A 35 29.73 19.91 12.14
C CYS A 35 29.87 18.92 10.98
N SER A 36 29.79 19.40 9.74
CA SER A 36 29.82 18.60 8.53
C SER A 36 31.19 18.72 7.87
N SER A 37 31.84 17.60 7.60
CA SER A 37 33.14 17.54 6.90
C SER A 37 33.14 18.28 5.55
N ASN A 38 31.98 18.33 4.90
CA ASN A 38 31.83 18.90 3.57
C ASN A 38 31.32 20.35 3.63
N GLY A 39 31.26 20.96 4.82
CA GLY A 39 30.79 22.34 5.01
C GLY A 39 29.36 22.57 4.52
N ARG A 40 28.52 21.53 4.53
CA ARG A 40 27.12 21.59 4.06
C ARG A 40 26.18 21.02 5.12
N HIS A 41 24.99 21.62 5.23
CA HIS A 41 23.93 21.09 6.09
C HIS A 41 23.43 19.75 5.54
N ILE A 42 23.47 18.70 6.37
CA ILE A 42 23.00 17.36 6.01
C ILE A 42 21.61 17.17 6.61
N ARG A 43 20.61 16.86 5.77
CA ARG A 43 19.25 16.55 6.23
C ARG A 43 19.24 15.19 6.96
N ALA A 44 18.24 14.97 7.81
CA ALA A 44 18.03 13.67 8.44
C ALA A 44 17.87 12.56 7.38
N LYS A 45 18.40 11.38 7.69
CA LYS A 45 18.42 10.19 6.81
C LYS A 45 17.99 8.94 7.55
N GLY A 46 17.71 7.87 6.80
CA GLY A 46 17.40 6.54 7.32
C GLY A 46 16.02 6.04 6.90
N LYS A 47 15.79 4.73 7.10
CA LYS A 47 14.57 4.05 6.68
C LYS A 47 13.30 4.70 7.24
N LEU A 48 13.32 5.15 8.50
CA LEU A 48 12.16 5.78 9.14
C LEU A 48 11.86 7.16 8.54
N VAL A 49 12.89 7.93 8.25
CA VAL A 49 12.76 9.26 7.63
C VAL A 49 12.14 9.14 6.25
N ASP A 50 12.61 8.17 5.45
CA ASP A 50 12.09 7.94 4.11
C ASP A 50 10.67 7.36 4.15
N LYS A 51 10.39 6.46 5.09
CA LYS A 51 9.03 5.97 5.32
C LYS A 51 8.08 7.11 5.70
N ALA A 52 8.49 8.03 6.57
CA ALA A 52 7.69 9.19 6.95
C ALA A 52 7.44 10.14 5.77
N LYS A 53 8.45 10.42 4.94
CA LYS A 53 8.27 11.19 3.69
C LYS A 53 7.30 10.49 2.75
N ASN A 54 7.44 9.18 2.58
CA ASN A 54 6.54 8.39 1.74
C ASN A 54 5.11 8.46 2.27
N LEU A 55 4.91 8.32 3.59
CA LEU A 55 3.59 8.45 4.21
C LEU A 55 3.00 9.84 3.97
N LEU A 56 3.78 10.92 4.12
CA LEU A 56 3.32 12.30 3.85
C LEU A 56 2.98 12.54 2.36
N TYR A 57 3.71 11.89 1.46
CA TYR A 57 3.43 11.93 0.03
C TYR A 57 2.13 11.16 -0.28
N ILE A 58 1.96 9.99 0.33
CA ILE A 58 0.78 9.14 0.18
C ILE A 58 -0.46 9.81 0.77
N SER A 59 -0.36 10.43 1.94
CA SER A 59 -1.49 11.08 2.63
C SER A 59 -1.93 12.40 1.98
N GLY A 60 -1.26 12.85 0.91
CA GLY A 60 -1.55 14.12 0.26
C GLY A 60 -1.15 15.35 1.08
N GLU A 61 -0.65 15.19 2.31
CA GLU A 61 -0.20 16.31 3.14
C GLU A 61 0.99 17.05 2.55
N ALA A 62 1.77 16.40 1.67
CA ALA A 62 2.84 17.02 0.91
C ALA A 62 2.34 17.99 -0.19
N LYS A 63 1.08 17.88 -0.65
CA LYS A 63 0.54 18.62 -1.80
C LYS A 63 0.00 20.03 -1.48
N ARG A 64 -0.02 20.46 -0.20
CA ARG A 64 -0.64 21.74 0.20
C ARG A 64 0.11 23.03 -0.24
N LYS A 65 0.98 22.99 -1.25
CA LYS A 65 1.70 24.19 -1.72
C LYS A 65 2.03 24.25 -3.21
N ILE A 66 1.25 23.59 -4.08
CA ILE A 66 1.39 23.78 -5.53
C ILE A 66 0.04 24.20 -6.09
N ASN A 67 -0.12 25.51 -6.27
CA ASN A 67 -1.13 26.05 -7.16
C ASN A 67 -0.82 25.58 -8.58
N SER A 68 -1.83 25.05 -9.27
CA SER A 68 -1.90 24.77 -10.72
C SER A 68 -1.03 23.63 -11.30
N VAL A 69 -1.69 22.79 -12.11
CA VAL A 69 -1.18 21.85 -13.16
C VAL A 69 -0.96 20.38 -12.73
N PRO A 70 -1.37 19.39 -13.57
CA PRO A 70 -2.01 18.18 -13.10
C PRO A 70 -1.09 17.00 -12.83
N GLU A 71 -1.65 16.18 -11.97
CA GLU A 71 -1.26 14.88 -11.45
C GLU A 71 -0.84 13.88 -12.53
N THR A 72 0.46 13.61 -12.65
CA THR A 72 0.96 12.32 -13.17
C THR A 72 2.42 12.11 -12.74
N LEU A 73 2.73 10.85 -12.41
CA LEU A 73 4.05 10.22 -12.16
C LEU A 73 4.41 9.84 -10.70
N PRO A 74 5.00 8.64 -10.52
CA PRO A 74 4.30 7.53 -9.89
C PRO A 74 4.97 7.04 -8.60
N PHE A 75 4.20 6.42 -7.70
CA PHE A 75 4.77 5.70 -6.55
C PHE A 75 4.61 4.18 -6.72
N LEU A 76 5.69 3.59 -7.23
CA LEU A 76 5.99 2.17 -7.17
C LEU A 76 6.23 1.78 -5.71
N TYR A 77 5.52 0.79 -5.16
CA TYR A 77 5.93 0.12 -3.93
C TYR A 77 6.45 -1.27 -4.32
N ILE A 78 7.77 -1.42 -4.33
CA ILE A 78 8.45 -2.71 -4.41
C ILE A 78 8.58 -3.22 -2.97
N SER A 79 7.83 -4.28 -2.63
CA SER A 79 8.28 -5.25 -1.64
C SER A 79 9.63 -5.78 -2.13
N GLY A 80 10.65 -5.71 -1.28
CA GLY A 80 12.05 -5.86 -1.65
C GLY A 80 12.31 -6.99 -2.65
N GLU A 81 12.87 -6.60 -3.80
CA GLU A 81 13.84 -7.38 -4.55
C GLU A 81 14.62 -6.43 -5.46
N ALA A 82 15.90 -6.71 -5.62
CA ALA A 82 16.89 -5.83 -6.22
C ALA A 82 16.49 -5.34 -7.63
N LYS A 83 16.78 -4.07 -7.89
CA LYS A 83 16.63 -3.43 -9.21
C LYS A 83 17.42 -4.19 -10.27
N ARG A 84 16.74 -4.82 -11.23
CA ARG A 84 17.29 -5.06 -12.57
C ARG A 84 16.45 -4.28 -13.58
N LYS A 85 17.10 -3.40 -14.34
CA LYS A 85 16.55 -2.77 -15.54
C LYS A 85 16.11 -3.88 -16.51
N ILE A 86 14.96 -3.71 -17.17
CA ILE A 86 14.78 -3.96 -18.61
C ILE A 86 13.45 -3.31 -19.06
N ASN A 87 13.53 -2.67 -20.22
CA ASN A 87 12.49 -1.96 -20.93
C ASN A 87 11.47 -2.93 -21.54
N SER A 88 10.17 -2.67 -21.35
CA SER A 88 9.08 -2.94 -22.31
C SER A 88 7.74 -2.62 -21.64
N VAL A 89 7.03 -1.60 -22.13
CA VAL A 89 5.64 -1.31 -21.77
C VAL A 89 4.75 -2.40 -22.38
N PRO A 90 3.75 -2.92 -21.65
CA PRO A 90 2.39 -2.59 -22.05
C PRO A 90 1.50 -2.19 -20.86
N GLU A 91 0.85 -1.03 -21.01
CA GLU A 91 -0.55 -0.82 -20.66
C GLU A 91 -1.01 -1.31 -19.27
N THR A 92 -0.52 -0.68 -18.21
CA THR A 92 -1.01 -0.94 -16.84
C THR A 92 -2.11 0.04 -16.44
N LEU A 93 -3.32 -0.50 -16.44
CA LEU A 93 -4.54 -0.12 -15.71
C LEU A 93 -4.35 0.82 -14.51
N PRO A 94 -5.26 1.80 -14.30
CA PRO A 94 -5.15 2.79 -13.24
C PRO A 94 -5.14 2.12 -11.87
N PHE A 95 -4.03 2.29 -11.16
CA PHE A 95 -3.76 1.74 -9.84
C PHE A 95 -4.41 2.65 -8.79
N TYR A 96 -5.67 2.40 -8.44
CA TYR A 96 -6.33 3.16 -7.38
C TYR A 96 -5.85 2.67 -6.01
N LYS A 97 -5.13 3.54 -5.29
CA LYS A 97 -4.88 3.41 -3.85
C LYS A 97 -6.19 3.68 -3.11
N ILE A 98 -6.64 2.69 -2.35
CA ILE A 98 -7.85 2.82 -1.55
C ILE A 98 -7.53 2.25 -0.16
N ASP A 99 -7.32 3.13 0.81
CA ASP A 99 -6.97 2.81 2.21
C ASP A 99 -7.74 3.73 3.19
N CYS A 100 -9.03 3.99 2.93
CA CYS A 100 -9.94 4.47 3.98
C CYS A 100 -11.21 3.60 4.04
N ASP A 101 -11.76 3.41 5.24
CA ASP A 101 -12.95 2.57 5.46
C ASP A 101 -14.16 3.03 4.61
N ASP A 102 -14.26 4.33 4.34
CA ASP A 102 -15.31 4.90 3.51
C ASP A 102 -15.20 4.45 2.05
N ASP A 103 -13.99 4.38 1.51
CA ASP A 103 -13.79 3.89 0.14
C ASP A 103 -14.06 2.39 0.01
N ILE A 104 -13.83 1.62 1.07
CA ILE A 104 -14.19 0.20 1.09
C ILE A 104 -15.72 0.07 1.08
N ARG A 105 -16.45 0.84 1.90
CA ARG A 105 -17.92 0.86 1.87
C ARG A 105 -18.45 1.27 0.49
N ASN A 106 -17.86 2.31 -0.09
CA ASN A 106 -18.18 2.74 -1.46
C ASN A 106 -17.94 1.63 -2.48
N ALA A 107 -16.86 0.86 -2.34
CA ALA A 107 -16.58 -0.28 -3.21
C ALA A 107 -17.57 -1.43 -3.02
N ILE A 108 -18.05 -1.68 -1.79
CA ILE A 108 -19.10 -2.66 -1.50
C ILE A 108 -20.39 -2.23 -2.19
N ASP A 109 -20.83 -0.98 -1.99
CA ASP A 109 -22.07 -0.48 -2.57
C ASP A 109 -22.00 -0.43 -4.10
N TRP A 110 -20.83 -0.10 -4.65
CA TRP A 110 -20.59 -0.16 -6.08
C TRP A 110 -20.76 -1.58 -6.65
N LEU A 111 -20.20 -2.61 -5.97
CA LEU A 111 -20.29 -4.01 -6.41
C LEU A 111 -21.70 -4.60 -6.32
N LYS A 112 -22.59 -4.00 -5.52
CA LYS A 112 -24.00 -4.41 -5.45
C LYS A 112 -24.80 -3.96 -6.68
N VAL A 113 -24.43 -2.83 -7.27
CA VAL A 113 -25.21 -2.18 -8.33
C VAL A 113 -24.56 -2.34 -9.70
N ARG A 114 -23.23 -2.32 -9.79
CA ARG A 114 -22.50 -2.27 -11.06
C ARG A 114 -21.77 -3.58 -11.34
N ARG A 115 -21.96 -4.08 -12.56
CA ARG A 115 -21.28 -5.28 -13.10
C ARG A 115 -20.23 -4.95 -14.17
N GLU A 116 -20.12 -3.69 -14.56
CA GLU A 116 -19.18 -3.19 -15.57
C GLU A 116 -18.53 -1.86 -15.14
N PRO A 117 -17.29 -1.59 -15.55
CA PRO A 117 -16.40 -2.45 -16.35
C PRO A 117 -15.76 -3.59 -15.53
N TRP A 118 -15.54 -4.77 -16.14
CA TRP A 118 -15.02 -5.96 -15.42
C TRP A 118 -13.69 -5.73 -14.69
N ASN A 119 -12.82 -4.89 -15.24
CA ASN A 119 -11.55 -4.58 -14.59
C ASN A 119 -11.74 -3.83 -13.25
N ASP A 120 -12.73 -2.95 -13.17
CA ASP A 120 -13.08 -2.23 -11.95
C ASP A 120 -13.74 -3.16 -10.93
N VAL A 121 -14.57 -4.10 -11.40
CA VAL A 121 -15.12 -5.18 -10.58
C VAL A 121 -13.97 -5.93 -9.91
N MET A 122 -12.97 -6.36 -10.68
CA MET A 122 -11.84 -7.12 -10.14
C MET A 122 -11.07 -6.38 -9.04
N ILE A 123 -10.83 -5.09 -9.22
CA ILE A 123 -10.05 -4.33 -8.26
C ILE A 123 -10.86 -4.04 -6.99
N LYS A 124 -12.14 -3.66 -7.13
CA LYS A 124 -13.05 -3.49 -5.97
C LYS A 124 -13.31 -4.82 -5.27
N TRP A 125 -13.36 -5.92 -6.01
CA TRP A 125 -13.50 -7.27 -5.46
C TRP A 125 -12.30 -7.66 -4.60
N LYS A 126 -11.08 -7.30 -5.01
CA LYS A 126 -9.86 -7.49 -4.20
C LYS A 126 -9.88 -6.62 -2.95
N LEU A 127 -10.30 -5.37 -3.08
CA LEU A 127 -10.34 -4.42 -1.97
C LEU A 127 -11.31 -4.87 -0.85
N THR A 128 -12.47 -5.36 -1.23
CA THR A 128 -13.53 -5.79 -0.29
C THR A 128 -13.28 -7.19 0.32
N TYR A 129 -12.14 -7.82 0.02
CA TYR A 129 -11.81 -9.17 0.46
C TYR A 129 -11.89 -9.36 1.97
N ASN A 130 -11.28 -8.46 2.76
CA ASN A 130 -11.27 -8.59 4.22
C ASN A 130 -12.67 -8.50 4.83
N TYR A 131 -13.58 -7.77 4.18
CA TYR A 131 -14.97 -7.66 4.59
C TYR A 131 -15.76 -8.93 4.22
N ARG A 132 -15.57 -9.46 3.01
CA ARG A 132 -16.16 -10.74 2.61
C ARG A 132 -15.69 -11.91 3.46
N ASN A 133 -14.41 -11.95 3.82
CA ASN A 133 -13.87 -13.04 4.64
C ASN A 133 -14.34 -12.98 6.10
N LYS A 134 -14.84 -11.83 6.56
CA LYS A 134 -15.46 -11.64 7.88
C LYS A 134 -16.98 -11.79 7.84
N ASP A 135 -17.56 -11.93 6.65
CA ASP A 135 -19.00 -12.13 6.46
C ASP A 135 -19.40 -13.47 7.12
N LYS A 136 -20.43 -13.42 7.97
CA LYS A 136 -20.94 -14.57 8.72
C LYS A 136 -22.20 -15.17 8.07
N SER A 137 -22.35 -14.97 6.77
CA SER A 137 -23.42 -15.59 5.98
C SER A 137 -23.46 -17.10 6.25
N SER A 138 -24.61 -17.60 6.70
CA SER A 138 -24.72 -18.99 7.17
C SER A 138 -24.86 -19.99 6.02
N THR A 139 -25.34 -19.53 4.86
CA THR A 139 -25.48 -20.32 3.65
C THR A 139 -24.87 -19.62 2.44
N VAL A 140 -24.50 -20.41 1.44
CA VAL A 140 -23.96 -19.91 0.16
C VAL A 140 -24.97 -19.02 -0.56
N ASP A 141 -26.26 -19.36 -0.51
CA ASP A 141 -27.34 -18.55 -1.08
C ASP A 141 -27.42 -17.14 -0.45
N GLN A 142 -27.28 -17.05 0.89
CA GLN A 142 -27.23 -15.76 1.58
C GLN A 142 -25.98 -14.96 1.18
N PHE A 143 -24.84 -15.63 1.01
CA PHE A 143 -23.62 -14.96 0.57
C PHE A 143 -23.73 -14.42 -0.86
N ILE A 144 -24.34 -15.19 -1.78
CA ILE A 144 -24.58 -14.73 -3.15
C ILE A 144 -25.54 -13.54 -3.17
N LYS A 145 -26.60 -13.57 -2.35
CA LYS A 145 -27.51 -12.41 -2.19
C LYS A 145 -26.79 -11.15 -1.70
N ASN A 146 -25.81 -11.30 -0.80
CA ASN A 146 -24.99 -10.18 -0.32
C ASN A 146 -24.00 -9.67 -1.39
N TRP A 147 -23.63 -10.52 -2.35
CA TRP A 147 -22.66 -10.23 -3.41
C TRP A 147 -23.21 -10.59 -4.80
N PRO A 148 -24.19 -9.84 -5.34
CA PRO A 148 -24.87 -10.17 -6.60
C PRO A 148 -23.96 -10.27 -7.82
N ILE A 149 -22.74 -9.70 -7.75
CA ILE A 149 -21.71 -9.85 -8.78
C ILE A 149 -21.32 -11.31 -9.03
N LEU A 150 -21.59 -12.21 -8.07
CA LEU A 150 -21.33 -13.64 -8.20
C LEU A 150 -22.35 -14.39 -9.08
N GLU A 151 -23.46 -13.75 -9.43
CA GLU A 151 -24.44 -14.30 -10.39
C GLU A 151 -24.00 -14.11 -11.85
N ASP A 152 -22.97 -13.31 -12.10
CA ASP A 152 -22.42 -13.10 -13.45
C ASP A 152 -21.64 -14.36 -13.89
N ALA A 153 -21.80 -14.77 -15.15
CA ALA A 153 -21.08 -15.91 -15.71
C ALA A 153 -19.54 -15.78 -15.61
N ARG A 154 -19.02 -14.55 -15.52
CA ARG A 154 -17.58 -14.27 -15.37
C ARG A 154 -17.09 -14.35 -13.92
N ALA A 155 -18.00 -14.50 -12.96
CA ALA A 155 -17.68 -14.55 -11.53
C ALA A 155 -16.74 -15.69 -11.16
N GLU A 156 -16.69 -16.77 -11.95
CA GLU A 156 -15.71 -17.85 -11.77
C GLU A 156 -14.27 -17.31 -11.70
N SER A 157 -13.94 -16.33 -12.53
CA SER A 157 -12.62 -15.70 -12.56
C SER A 157 -12.27 -14.91 -11.29
N LEU A 158 -13.28 -14.54 -10.48
CA LEU A 158 -13.14 -13.91 -9.17
C LEU A 158 -12.78 -14.92 -8.07
N VAL A 159 -13.19 -16.19 -8.23
CA VAL A 159 -12.95 -17.29 -7.28
C VAL A 159 -11.62 -17.98 -7.58
N ASP A 160 -11.35 -18.30 -8.85
CA ASP A 160 -10.18 -19.11 -9.27
C ASP A 160 -8.82 -18.49 -8.96
N ARG A 161 -8.69 -17.17 -9.10
CA ARG A 161 -7.42 -16.49 -8.81
C ARG A 161 -7.08 -16.46 -7.32
N TYR A 162 -8.03 -16.81 -6.45
CA TYR A 162 -7.84 -16.80 -5.01
C TYR A 162 -7.24 -18.12 -4.48
N HIS A 163 -7.54 -19.27 -5.09
CA HIS A 163 -7.04 -20.57 -4.63
C HIS A 163 -5.57 -20.85 -5.00
N LYS A 164 -5.02 -20.21 -6.05
CA LYS A 164 -3.62 -20.42 -6.47
C LYS A 164 -2.55 -19.95 -5.46
N ARG A 165 -2.90 -19.21 -4.39
CA ARG A 165 -1.94 -18.77 -3.35
C ARG A 165 -1.72 -19.77 -2.22
N LYS A 166 -2.57 -20.80 -2.06
CA LYS A 166 -2.43 -21.78 -0.96
C LYS A 166 -1.61 -23.02 -1.31
N SER A 167 -1.19 -23.20 -2.57
CA SER A 167 -0.49 -24.43 -3.01
C SER A 167 1.04 -24.32 -3.07
N VAL A 168 1.64 -23.19 -2.69
CA VAL A 168 3.11 -22.98 -2.79
C VAL A 168 3.82 -23.03 -1.42
N THR A 169 3.14 -23.45 -0.35
CA THR A 169 3.76 -23.60 0.99
C THR A 169 3.67 -25.03 1.52
N LYS A 170 3.83 -25.99 0.62
CA LYS A 170 4.37 -27.32 0.93
C LYS A 170 5.38 -27.60 -0.17
N PHE A 171 6.57 -28.06 0.21
CA PHE A 171 7.78 -28.20 -0.63
C PHE A 171 8.55 -26.89 -0.84
N ILE A 172 9.36 -26.50 0.16
CA ILE A 172 10.82 -26.69 0.23
C ILE A 172 11.23 -26.48 1.69
#